data_AF-A0A6G8RZR7-F1
#
_entry.id   AF-A0A6G8RZR7-F1
#
_cell.length_a   1.000
_cell.length_b   1.000
_cell.length_c   1.000
_cell.angle_alpha   90.00
_cell.angle_beta   90.00
_cell.angle_gamma   90.00
#
_symmetry.space_group_name_H-M   'P 1'
#
loop_
_entity.id
_entity.type
_entity.pdbx_description
1 polymer ?
#
loop_
_entity_poly.entity_id
_entity_poly.type
_entity_poly.pdbx_seq_one_letter_code
_entity_poly.pdbx_strand_id
1 'polypeptide(L)'
;MKKQYFILIVLLIFSNHIKANSPGTKPLFAHMKNGNLCVFTQDDKAILGYENRAYVYTTNLDETTSRTDDYEKIYYNIKVPKDLDNCISIPIEKIEKNKPHDIFIELDKTYSLRICISETKKIYSVDQFQKCSNELYKVESKSGNSIFDTIMNYFKKMISYIFDK
;
A
#
# COMPACT_ATOMS: atom_id res chain seq x y z
N MET A 1 -9.44 -8.19 38.15
CA MET A 1 -9.37 -7.01 37.26
C MET A 1 -10.74 -6.74 36.68
N LYS A 2 -11.30 -5.52 36.82
CA LYS A 2 -12.64 -5.23 36.27
C LYS A 2 -12.61 -5.45 34.75
N LYS A 3 -13.61 -6.18 34.23
CA LYS A 3 -13.75 -6.60 32.81
C LYS A 3 -13.53 -5.45 31.81
N GLN A 4 -13.82 -4.22 32.25
CA GLN A 4 -13.58 -2.96 31.52
C GLN A 4 -12.09 -2.67 31.24
N TYR A 5 -11.18 -2.94 32.19
CA TYR A 5 -9.74 -2.72 31.97
C TYR A 5 -9.13 -3.77 31.03
N PHE A 6 -9.66 -4.98 31.04
CA PHE A 6 -9.23 -6.03 30.11
C PHE A 6 -9.57 -5.66 28.66
N ILE A 7 -10.78 -5.14 28.41
CA ILE A 7 -11.19 -4.66 27.07
C ILE A 7 -10.30 -3.50 26.60
N LEU A 8 -9.93 -2.57 27.50
CA LEU A 8 -9.06 -1.45 27.17
C LEU A 8 -7.64 -1.89 26.79
N ILE A 9 -7.08 -2.86 27.53
CA ILE A 9 -5.76 -3.45 27.24
C ILE A 9 -5.78 -4.19 25.90
N VAL A 10 -6.85 -4.93 25.61
CA VAL A 10 -7.01 -5.64 24.34
C VAL A 10 -7.07 -4.66 23.16
N LEU A 11 -7.79 -3.54 23.28
CA LEU A 11 -7.84 -2.49 22.23
C LEU A 11 -6.47 -1.82 21.98
N LEU A 12 -5.68 -1.59 23.03
CA LEU A 12 -4.33 -1.01 22.93
C LEU A 12 -3.31 -1.93 22.26
N ILE A 13 -3.51 -3.26 22.33
CA ILE A 13 -2.60 -4.23 21.70
C ILE A 13 -2.87 -4.32 20.18
N PHE A 14 -4.11 -4.13 19.74
CA PHE A 14 -4.51 -4.24 18.33
C PHE A 14 -4.25 -2.99 17.47
N SER A 15 -3.86 -1.86 18.05
CA SER A 15 -3.62 -0.61 17.30
C SER A 15 -2.30 -0.57 16.52
N ASN A 16 -1.42 -1.58 16.66
CA ASN A 16 -0.04 -1.52 16.17
C ASN A 16 0.17 -1.97 14.71
N HIS A 17 -0.89 -2.15 13.92
CA HIS A 17 -0.77 -2.69 12.56
C HIS A 17 -1.44 -1.82 11.48
N ILE A 18 -1.40 -0.50 11.63
CA ILE A 18 -1.85 0.40 10.57
C ILE A 18 -0.66 0.66 9.64
N LYS A 19 -0.64 -0.02 8.48
CA LYS A 19 0.25 0.36 7.38
C LYS A 19 -0.19 1.75 6.91
N ALA A 20 0.68 2.74 7.06
CA ALA A 20 0.37 4.13 6.81
C ALA A 20 0.35 4.43 5.29
N ASN A 21 -0.83 4.32 4.68
CA ASN A 21 -1.10 5.02 3.42
C ASN A 21 -1.42 6.48 3.73
N SER A 22 -1.22 7.36 2.75
CA SER A 22 -1.57 8.78 2.91
C SER A 22 -3.09 8.91 3.19
N PRO A 23 -3.51 9.79 4.11
CA PRO A 23 -4.92 9.95 4.46
C PRO A 23 -5.81 10.18 3.24
N GLY A 24 -6.99 9.57 3.22
CA GLY A 24 -7.96 9.74 2.12
C GLY A 24 -7.64 8.96 0.84
N THR A 25 -6.57 8.17 0.82
CA THR A 25 -6.19 7.35 -0.33
C THR A 25 -6.53 5.87 -0.14
N LYS A 26 -6.65 5.14 -1.25
CA LYS A 26 -6.80 3.69 -1.27
C LYS A 26 -5.43 2.98 -1.33
N PRO A 27 -5.35 1.68 -1.00
CA PRO A 27 -4.08 0.95 -1.08
C PRO A 27 -3.51 0.86 -2.49
N LEU A 28 -2.25 1.24 -2.62
CA LEU A 28 -1.39 0.93 -3.76
C LEU A 28 -0.39 -0.17 -3.37
N PHE A 29 0.04 -0.94 -4.34
CA PHE A 29 0.99 -2.03 -4.19
C PHE A 29 2.17 -1.82 -5.13
N ALA A 30 3.36 -2.29 -4.72
CA ALA A 30 4.56 -2.17 -5.51
C ALA A 30 5.37 -3.46 -5.55
N HIS A 31 6.04 -3.73 -6.64
CA HIS A 31 6.99 -4.83 -6.74
C HIS A 31 8.16 -4.41 -7.61
N MET A 32 9.31 -5.06 -7.45
CA MET A 32 10.42 -4.84 -8.36
C MET A 32 10.25 -5.72 -9.60
N LYS A 33 10.19 -5.11 -10.78
CA LYS A 33 10.06 -5.82 -12.06
C LYS A 33 11.04 -5.22 -13.06
N ASN A 34 11.90 -6.05 -13.64
CA ASN A 34 12.91 -5.62 -14.64
C ASN A 34 13.77 -4.44 -14.18
N GLY A 35 14.14 -4.40 -12.89
CA GLY A 35 14.97 -3.34 -12.32
C GLY A 35 14.25 -2.02 -12.04
N ASN A 36 12.94 -1.93 -12.33
CA ASN A 36 12.08 -0.78 -12.08
C ASN A 36 11.07 -1.07 -10.97
N LEU A 37 10.49 -0.01 -10.41
CA LEU A 37 9.39 -0.11 -9.46
C LEU A 37 8.07 -0.23 -10.22
N CYS A 38 7.37 -1.32 -10.04
CA CYS A 38 6.13 -1.66 -10.73
C CYS A 38 4.96 -1.50 -9.76
N VAL A 39 4.11 -0.50 -9.99
CA VAL A 39 3.02 -0.10 -9.09
C VAL A 39 1.64 -0.40 -9.67
N PHE A 40 0.74 -0.89 -8.81
CA PHE A 40 -0.62 -1.30 -9.21
C PHE A 40 -1.59 -1.22 -8.02
N THR A 41 -2.88 -1.12 -8.33
CA THR A 41 -3.99 -1.23 -7.36
C THR A 41 -4.62 -2.61 -7.43
N GLN A 42 -5.35 -3.02 -6.40
CA GLN A 42 -6.20 -4.23 -6.41
C GLN A 42 -7.68 -3.92 -6.22
N ASP A 43 -8.06 -2.68 -6.55
CA ASP A 43 -9.46 -2.27 -6.62
C ASP A 43 -10.07 -2.70 -7.96
N ASP A 44 -10.90 -3.74 -7.91
CA ASP A 44 -11.60 -4.29 -9.06
C ASP A 44 -12.51 -3.23 -9.74
N LYS A 45 -12.92 -2.21 -8.99
CA LYS A 45 -13.76 -1.09 -9.46
C LYS A 45 -12.94 0.11 -9.96
N ALA A 46 -11.61 0.06 -9.92
CA ALA A 46 -10.78 1.12 -10.45
C ALA A 46 -11.03 1.29 -11.95
N ILE A 47 -11.21 2.55 -12.36
CA ILE A 47 -11.30 3.01 -13.75
C ILE A 47 -10.33 4.18 -13.91
N LEU A 48 -9.90 4.49 -15.14
CA LEU A 48 -9.05 5.66 -15.37
C LEU A 48 -9.74 6.95 -14.92
N GLY A 49 -8.94 7.96 -14.60
CA GLY A 49 -9.44 9.27 -14.21
C GLY A 49 -9.97 10.08 -15.40
N TYR A 50 -10.12 11.38 -15.16
CA TYR A 50 -10.51 12.36 -16.18
C TYR A 50 -9.69 12.18 -17.47
N GLU A 51 -10.34 12.27 -18.63
CA GLU A 51 -9.70 12.08 -19.95
C GLU A 51 -8.98 10.73 -20.13
N ASN A 52 -9.46 9.66 -19.50
CA ASN A 52 -8.83 8.33 -19.58
C ASN A 52 -7.35 8.34 -19.20
N ARG A 53 -7.00 9.11 -18.15
CA ARG A 53 -5.62 9.24 -17.69
C ARG A 53 -5.35 8.51 -16.37
N ALA A 54 -4.11 8.12 -16.19
CA ALA A 54 -3.53 7.79 -14.91
C ALA A 54 -2.37 8.76 -14.63
N TYR A 55 -2.43 9.49 -13.51
CA TYR A 55 -1.35 10.37 -13.09
C TYR A 55 -0.55 9.70 -11.97
N VAL A 56 0.75 9.53 -12.17
CA VAL A 56 1.63 8.85 -11.23
C VAL A 56 2.69 9.82 -10.78
N TYR A 57 2.86 9.96 -9.48
CA TYR A 57 3.87 10.83 -8.91
C TYR A 57 4.41 10.29 -7.58
N THR A 58 5.58 10.77 -7.18
CA THR A 58 6.26 10.38 -5.94
C THR A 58 6.69 11.59 -5.14
N THR A 59 6.51 11.58 -3.82
CA THR A 59 6.96 12.67 -2.94
C THR A 59 7.90 12.15 -1.87
N ASN A 60 9.02 12.85 -1.68
CA ASN A 60 9.91 12.63 -0.55
C ASN A 60 9.31 13.26 0.73
N LEU A 61 9.45 12.59 1.87
CA LEU A 61 8.93 13.08 3.16
C LEU A 61 9.86 14.06 3.88
N ASP A 62 11.12 14.18 3.45
CA ASP A 62 12.12 15.06 4.08
C ASP A 62 11.97 16.54 3.68
N GLU A 63 11.17 16.87 2.66
CA GLU A 63 11.01 18.25 2.17
C GLU A 63 9.88 19.00 2.89
N THR A 64 10.25 19.68 3.96
CA THR A 64 9.32 20.50 4.79
C THR A 64 8.84 21.79 4.13
N THR A 65 9.28 22.16 2.92
CA THR A 65 8.99 23.51 2.37
C THR A 65 8.75 23.65 0.87
N SER A 66 8.92 22.61 0.05
CA SER A 66 8.43 22.62 -1.33
C SER A 66 8.26 21.19 -1.76
N ARG A 67 7.04 20.78 -2.10
CA ARG A 67 6.80 19.47 -2.69
C ARG A 67 7.50 19.42 -4.05
N THR A 68 8.71 18.87 -4.12
CA THR A 68 9.26 18.44 -5.39
C THR A 68 8.92 16.97 -5.59
N ASP A 69 8.13 16.69 -6.62
CA ASP A 69 7.83 15.32 -6.97
C ASP A 69 9.09 14.73 -7.64
N ASP A 70 9.74 13.74 -7.01
CA ASP A 70 10.98 13.10 -7.54
C ASP A 70 10.74 12.47 -8.93
N TYR A 71 9.49 12.09 -9.19
CA TYR A 71 9.00 11.57 -10.43
C TYR A 71 7.54 11.97 -10.60
N GLU A 72 7.18 12.42 -11.80
CA GLU A 72 5.79 12.62 -12.20
C GLU A 72 5.60 12.20 -13.66
N LYS A 73 4.45 11.57 -13.97
CA LYS A 73 4.07 11.23 -15.34
C LYS A 73 2.58 11.00 -15.49
N ILE A 74 2.02 11.54 -16.57
CA ILE A 74 0.65 11.25 -17.01
C ILE A 74 0.68 10.19 -18.11
N TYR A 75 -0.17 9.18 -17.97
CA TYR A 75 -0.39 8.12 -18.94
C TYR A 75 -1.80 8.20 -19.48
N TYR A 76 -1.97 8.18 -20.81
CA TYR A 76 -3.28 8.23 -21.46
C TYR A 76 -3.64 6.89 -22.07
N ASN A 77 -4.92 6.52 -21.98
CA ASN A 77 -5.51 5.37 -22.67
C ASN A 77 -4.80 4.02 -22.38
N ILE A 78 -4.19 3.89 -21.19
CA ILE A 78 -3.59 2.63 -20.74
C ILE A 78 -4.64 1.71 -20.13
N LYS A 79 -4.37 0.41 -20.06
CA LYS A 79 -5.18 -0.49 -19.24
C LYS A 79 -4.97 -0.14 -17.75
N VAL A 80 -6.05 -0.11 -16.96
CA VAL A 80 -5.99 0.19 -15.51
C VAL A 80 -5.04 -0.78 -14.80
N PRO A 81 -4.07 -0.30 -14.00
CA PRO A 81 -3.05 -1.15 -13.41
C PRO A 81 -3.58 -1.94 -12.20
N LYS A 82 -4.18 -3.10 -12.45
CA LYS A 82 -4.87 -3.92 -11.45
C LYS A 82 -4.03 -5.06 -10.85
N ASP A 83 -2.83 -5.29 -11.39
CA ASP A 83 -1.98 -6.43 -11.03
C ASP A 83 -0.52 -6.19 -11.47
N LEU A 84 0.35 -7.15 -11.13
CA LEU A 84 1.77 -7.13 -11.46
C LEU A 84 2.04 -7.23 -12.97
N ASP A 85 1.15 -7.88 -13.72
CA ASP A 85 1.31 -8.07 -15.16
C ASP A 85 1.05 -6.76 -15.90
N ASN A 86 0.06 -5.99 -15.44
CA ASN A 86 -0.35 -4.71 -15.99
C ASN A 86 -0.03 -3.51 -15.08
N CYS A 87 1.09 -3.51 -14.37
CA CYS A 87 1.47 -2.40 -13.52
C CYS A 87 2.04 -1.20 -14.30
N ILE A 88 2.13 -0.04 -13.65
CA ILE A 88 2.89 1.10 -14.15
C ILE A 88 4.34 0.99 -13.67
N SER A 89 5.29 1.10 -14.59
CA SER A 89 6.72 1.06 -14.29
C SER A 89 7.25 2.47 -14.01
N ILE A 90 7.79 2.68 -12.81
CA ILE A 90 8.52 3.86 -12.39
C ILE A 90 10.02 3.53 -12.41
N PRO A 91 10.85 4.26 -13.17
CA PRO A 91 12.28 4.01 -13.21
C PRO A 91 12.92 4.23 -11.84
N ILE A 92 13.70 3.26 -11.37
CA ILE A 92 14.19 3.24 -9.99
C ILE A 92 15.21 4.36 -9.73
N GLU A 93 15.91 4.80 -10.78
CA GLU A 93 16.87 5.89 -10.77
C GLU A 93 16.24 7.26 -10.53
N LYS A 94 14.92 7.38 -10.68
CA LYS A 94 14.16 8.59 -10.37
C LYS A 94 13.73 8.65 -8.90
N ILE A 95 13.93 7.58 -8.13
CA ILE A 95 13.54 7.53 -6.72
C ILE A 95 14.81 7.56 -5.87
N GLU A 96 14.91 8.52 -4.96
CA GLU A 96 16.04 8.60 -4.05
C GLU A 96 16.12 7.36 -3.14
N LYS A 97 17.34 6.84 -2.94
CA LYS A 97 17.57 5.59 -2.21
C LYS A 97 17.63 5.83 -0.71
N ASN A 98 17.23 4.83 0.06
CA ASN A 98 17.23 4.82 1.53
C ASN A 98 16.49 5.99 2.19
N LYS A 99 15.53 6.58 1.46
CA LYS A 99 14.60 7.58 1.95
C LYS A 99 13.15 7.13 1.81
N PRO A 100 12.27 7.60 2.69
CA PRO A 100 10.87 7.25 2.68
C PRO A 100 10.11 8.10 1.64
N HIS A 101 9.39 7.42 0.76
CA HIS A 101 8.64 8.02 -0.34
C HIS A 101 7.18 7.63 -0.25
N ASP A 102 6.30 8.61 -0.48
CA ASP A 102 4.92 8.32 -0.86
C ASP A 102 4.84 8.21 -2.38
N ILE A 103 4.22 7.15 -2.86
CA ILE A 103 3.94 6.94 -4.28
C ILE A 103 2.45 6.98 -4.47
N PHE A 104 2.02 7.70 -5.50
CA PHE A 104 0.61 7.88 -5.80
C PHE A 104 0.29 7.45 -7.22
N ILE A 105 -0.90 6.87 -7.39
CA ILE A 105 -1.57 6.79 -8.68
C ILE A 105 -2.94 7.43 -8.52
N GLU A 106 -3.18 8.51 -9.26
CA GLU A 106 -4.49 9.12 -9.43
C GLU A 106 -5.18 8.52 -10.66
N LEU A 107 -6.31 7.87 -10.37
CA LEU A 107 -7.26 7.34 -11.33
C LEU A 107 -8.60 8.07 -11.15
N ASP A 108 -9.73 7.34 -11.11
CA ASP A 108 -10.99 7.86 -10.56
C ASP A 108 -10.91 8.17 -9.05
N LYS A 109 -9.95 7.55 -8.37
CA LYS A 109 -9.60 7.73 -6.97
C LYS A 109 -8.09 7.78 -6.84
N THR A 110 -7.60 8.33 -5.73
CA THR A 110 -6.18 8.34 -5.40
C THR A 110 -5.80 7.08 -4.63
N TYR A 111 -4.76 6.41 -5.08
CA TYR A 111 -4.16 5.25 -4.42
C TYR A 111 -2.75 5.65 -3.97
N SER A 112 -2.34 5.25 -2.77
CA SER A 112 -0.99 5.53 -2.29
C SER A 112 -0.33 4.35 -1.60
N LEU A 113 1.00 4.39 -1.60
CA LEU A 113 1.88 3.47 -0.88
C LEU A 113 3.09 4.25 -0.37
N ARG A 114 3.41 4.08 0.91
CA ARG A 114 4.62 4.59 1.53
C ARG A 114 5.68 3.50 1.65
N ILE A 115 6.85 3.69 1.04
CA ILE A 115 7.95 2.71 1.05
C ILE A 115 9.34 3.37 1.06
N CYS A 116 10.35 2.58 1.38
CA CYS A 116 11.74 2.88 1.11
C CYS A 116 12.34 1.93 0.07
N ILE A 117 13.31 2.42 -0.70
CA ILE A 117 14.01 1.63 -1.70
C ILE A 117 15.51 1.66 -1.39
N SER A 118 16.12 0.50 -1.17
CA SER A 118 17.56 0.39 -0.93
C SER A 118 18.40 0.48 -2.20
N GLU A 119 19.71 0.67 -2.04
CA GLU A 119 20.72 0.58 -3.11
C GLU A 119 20.62 -0.74 -3.89
N THR A 120 20.36 -1.84 -3.18
CA THR A 120 20.21 -3.18 -3.78
C THR A 120 18.83 -3.41 -4.40
N LYS A 121 18.06 -2.33 -4.63
CA LYS A 121 16.72 -2.34 -5.20
C LYS A 121 15.72 -3.21 -4.43
N LYS A 122 15.90 -3.39 -3.12
CA LYS A 122 14.89 -4.01 -2.24
C LYS A 122 13.95 -2.94 -1.68
N ILE A 123 12.68 -3.30 -1.51
CA ILE A 123 11.63 -2.44 -0.96
C ILE A 123 11.47 -2.74 0.54
N TYR A 124 11.49 -1.69 1.36
CA TYR A 124 11.32 -1.74 2.80
C TYR A 124 10.08 -0.97 3.23
N SER A 125 9.48 -1.36 4.34
CA SER A 125 8.41 -0.59 4.96
C SER A 125 8.96 0.69 5.60
N VAL A 126 8.07 1.63 5.88
CA VAL A 126 8.36 2.83 6.66
C VAL A 126 7.80 2.65 8.06
N ASP A 127 8.59 3.01 9.07
CA ASP A 127 8.22 2.89 10.47
C ASP A 127 7.27 4.02 10.93
N GLN A 128 6.82 3.93 12.19
CA GLN A 128 5.94 4.92 12.80
C GLN A 128 6.54 6.32 12.93
N PHE A 129 7.87 6.46 12.81
CA PHE A 129 8.58 7.73 12.85
C PHE A 129 8.86 8.30 11.45
N GLN A 130 8.20 7.73 10.43
CA GLN A 130 8.38 8.09 9.03
C GLN A 130 9.81 7.85 8.53
N LYS A 131 10.51 6.85 9.06
CA LYS A 131 11.85 6.46 8.62
C LYS A 131 11.84 5.09 7.94
N CYS A 132 12.84 4.83 7.10
CA CYS A 132 13.02 3.50 6.54
C CYS A 132 13.23 2.47 7.65
N SER A 133 12.39 1.43 7.65
CA SER A 133 12.54 0.30 8.56
C SER A 133 13.53 -0.72 7.99
N ASN A 134 13.89 -1.72 8.81
CA ASN A 134 14.64 -2.89 8.36
C ASN A 134 13.72 -4.03 7.86
N GLU A 135 12.41 -3.84 7.88
CA GLU A 135 11.44 -4.85 7.48
C GLU A 135 11.19 -4.77 5.97
N LEU A 136 11.32 -5.91 5.28
CA LEU A 136 11.00 -5.99 3.86
C LEU A 136 9.50 -5.75 3.66
N TYR A 137 9.19 -4.90 2.70
CA TYR A 137 7.82 -4.71 2.24
C TYR A 137 7.32 -6.02 1.60
N LYS A 138 6.17 -6.49 2.07
CA LYS A 138 5.49 -7.67 1.54
C LYS A 138 4.25 -7.24 0.78
N VAL A 139 4.18 -7.65 -0.48
CA VAL A 139 2.98 -7.51 -1.30
C VAL A 139 1.94 -8.51 -0.81
N GLU A 140 0.94 -8.04 -0.08
CA GLU A 140 -0.26 -8.83 0.22
C GLU A 140 -1.24 -8.69 -0.94
N SER A 141 -0.86 -9.26 -2.09
CA SER A 141 -1.77 -9.31 -3.22
C SER A 141 -2.98 -10.18 -2.87
N LYS A 142 -4.19 -9.79 -3.29
CA LYS A 142 -5.32 -10.69 -3.57
C LYS A 142 -4.91 -11.75 -4.62
N SER A 143 -3.98 -12.62 -4.27
CA SER A 143 -3.88 -13.94 -4.88
C SER A 143 -5.19 -14.63 -4.54
N GLY A 144 -5.93 -15.06 -5.55
CA GLY A 144 -7.29 -15.59 -5.44
C GLY A 144 -7.47 -16.56 -4.27
N ASN A 145 -8.60 -16.42 -3.58
CA ASN A 145 -9.09 -17.24 -2.47
C ASN A 145 -7.98 -17.90 -1.64
N SER A 146 -7.35 -17.07 -0.81
CA SER A 146 -6.38 -17.53 0.17
C SER A 146 -7.06 -18.54 1.10
N ILE A 147 -6.38 -19.64 1.41
CA ILE A 147 -6.79 -20.64 2.41
C ILE A 147 -7.20 -19.97 3.74
N PHE A 148 -6.62 -18.79 4.04
CA PHE A 148 -6.99 -17.95 5.16
C PHE A 148 -8.43 -17.44 5.12
N ASP A 149 -8.99 -17.09 3.95
CA ASP A 149 -10.38 -16.64 3.84
C ASP A 149 -11.36 -17.78 4.16
N THR A 150 -11.01 -18.99 3.71
CA THR A 150 -11.77 -20.21 4.05
C THR A 150 -11.68 -20.52 5.55
N ILE A 151 -10.48 -20.44 6.14
CA ILE A 151 -10.27 -20.65 7.58
C ILE A 151 -11.01 -19.59 8.40
N MET A 152 -10.97 -18.33 7.99
CA MET A 152 -11.60 -17.22 8.70
C MET A 152 -13.13 -17.30 8.64
N ASN A 153 -13.69 -17.76 7.52
CA ASN A 153 -15.12 -18.07 7.43
C ASN A 153 -15.52 -19.25 8.33
N TYR A 154 -14.68 -20.26 8.45
CA TYR A 154 -14.91 -21.36 9.39
C TYR A 154 -14.90 -20.88 10.84
N PHE A 155 -13.91 -20.06 11.22
CA PHE A 155 -13.82 -19.47 12.55
C PHE A 155 -15.04 -18.60 12.88
N LYS A 156 -15.49 -17.76 11.93
CA LYS A 156 -16.71 -16.95 12.11
C LYS A 156 -17.96 -17.80 12.36
N LYS A 157 -18.15 -18.89 11.61
CA LYS A 157 -19.25 -19.84 11.83
C LYS A 157 -19.19 -20.54 13.20
N MET A 158 -17.99 -20.86 13.66
CA MET A 158 -17.78 -21.51 14.95
C MET A 158 -18.11 -20.56 16.11
N ILE A 159 -17.70 -19.29 15.99
CA ILE A 159 -18.03 -18.24 16.96
C ILE A 159 -19.55 -18.00 17.00
N SER A 160 -20.24 -17.87 15.86
CA SER A 160 -21.71 -17.70 15.88
C SER A 160 -22.41 -18.87 16.59
N TYR A 161 -21.92 -20.10 16.40
CA TYR A 161 -22.49 -21.28 17.06
C TYR A 161 -22.27 -21.31 18.58
N ILE A 162 -21.18 -20.70 19.07
CA ILE A 162 -20.87 -20.63 20.51
C ILE A 162 -21.66 -19.52 21.20
N PHE A 163 -21.95 -18.42 20.52
CA PHE A 163 -22.57 -17.23 21.11
C PHE A 163 -24.09 -17.08 20.84
N ASP A 164 -24.68 -17.91 19.97
CA ASP A 164 -26.14 -18.00 19.76
C ASP A 164 -26.83 -19.10 20.60
N LYS A 165 -26.20 -19.53 21.71
CA LYS A 165 -26.76 -20.49 22.68
C LYS A 165 -26.65 -19.95 24.10
#